data_AF-A0A7C3ZHT7-F1
#
_entry.id   AF-A0A7C3ZHT7-F1
#
_cell.length_a   1.000
_cell.length_b   1.000
_cell.length_c   1.000
_cell.angle_alpha   90.00
_cell.angle_beta   90.00
_cell.angle_gamma   90.00
#
_symmetry.space_group_name_H-M   'P 1'
#
loop_
_entity.id
_entity.type
_entity.pdbx_description
1 polymer ?
#
loop_
_entity_poly.entity_id
_entity_poly.type
_entity_poly.pdbx_seq_one_letter_code
_entity_poly.pdbx_strand_id
1 'polypeptide(L)'
;MHDNLKQKIFDIGQIQNYYPKLEYPLAHGGRIDVVWQYAEHGVPAFAFEVELSNNFEKAIVRLKSAFLNWNTRPRLIAEVKFKEKIDRILSYEETKFRQSVKVLPVAQLEQFYKAKVAFKEQEKNLGFSD
;
A
#
# COMPACT_ATOMS: atom_id res chain seq x y z
N MET A 1 -11.77 -9.27 -6.51
CA MET A 1 -10.83 -8.32 -7.17
C MET A 1 -10.06 -7.50 -6.14
N HIS A 2 -10.76 -6.83 -5.21
CA HIS A 2 -10.14 -6.06 -4.11
C HIS A 2 -9.18 -6.89 -3.25
N ASP A 3 -9.63 -8.03 -2.72
CA ASP A 3 -8.79 -8.91 -1.88
C ASP A 3 -7.57 -9.47 -2.62
N ASN A 4 -7.69 -9.68 -3.94
CA ASN A 4 -6.57 -10.16 -4.75
C ASN A 4 -5.45 -9.10 -4.86
N LEU A 5 -5.81 -7.81 -4.94
CA LEU A 5 -4.82 -6.73 -4.93
C LEU A 5 -4.16 -6.59 -3.56
N LYS A 6 -4.92 -6.72 -2.46
CA LYS A 6 -4.34 -6.72 -1.11
C LYS A 6 -3.33 -7.85 -0.94
N GLN A 7 -3.68 -9.05 -1.39
CA GLN A 7 -2.78 -10.19 -1.32
C GLN A 7 -1.51 -9.94 -2.13
N LYS A 8 -1.60 -9.39 -3.35
CA LYS A 8 -0.40 -9.02 -4.13
C LYS A 8 0.49 -8.02 -3.40
N ILE A 9 -0.09 -7.00 -2.75
CA ILE A 9 0.69 -6.02 -1.96
C ILE A 9 1.37 -6.72 -0.78
N PHE A 10 0.67 -7.65 -0.11
CA PHE A 10 1.24 -8.46 0.95
C PHE A 10 2.42 -9.29 0.44
N ASP A 11 2.23 -10.05 -0.65
CA ASP A 11 3.25 -10.91 -1.25
C ASP A 11 4.48 -10.11 -1.70
N ILE A 12 4.28 -8.92 -2.29
CA ILE A 12 5.37 -7.99 -2.63
C ILE A 12 6.17 -7.62 -1.37
N GLY A 13 5.49 -7.36 -0.27
CA GLY A 13 6.12 -7.06 1.02
C GLY A 13 7.03 -8.21 1.47
N GLN A 14 6.54 -9.46 1.40
CA GLN A 14 7.33 -10.64 1.75
C GLN A 14 8.54 -10.82 0.81
N ILE A 15 8.34 -10.66 -0.50
CA ILE A 15 9.44 -10.73 -1.48
C ILE A 15 10.51 -9.67 -1.20
N GLN A 16 10.13 -8.52 -0.65
CA GLN A 16 11.05 -7.45 -0.28
C GLN A 16 11.57 -7.55 1.17
N ASN A 17 11.38 -8.70 1.84
CA ASN A 17 11.82 -8.94 3.22
C ASN A 17 11.23 -7.95 4.25
N TYR A 18 10.03 -7.44 3.99
CA TYR A 18 9.21 -6.78 5.01
C TYR A 18 8.39 -7.83 5.79
N TYR A 19 7.80 -7.38 6.89
CA TYR A 19 6.77 -8.10 7.63
C TYR A 19 5.40 -7.49 7.31
N PRO A 20 4.75 -7.90 6.20
CA PRO A 20 3.46 -7.38 5.82
C PRO A 20 2.34 -7.93 6.72
N LYS A 21 1.29 -7.12 6.93
CA LYS A 21 0.07 -7.53 7.64
C LYS A 21 -1.15 -7.01 6.88
N LEU A 22 -2.16 -7.87 6.73
CA LEU A 22 -3.46 -7.51 6.17
C LEU A 22 -4.35 -6.91 7.27
N GLU A 23 -5.27 -6.03 6.89
CA GLU A 23 -6.35 -5.53 7.76
C GLU A 23 -5.84 -5.00 9.11
N TYR A 24 -4.75 -4.23 9.06
CA TYR A 24 -4.03 -3.77 10.25
C TYR A 24 -4.87 -2.74 11.03
N PRO A 25 -5.13 -2.94 12.33
CA PRO A 25 -6.01 -2.09 13.09
C PRO A 25 -5.45 -0.68 13.29
N LEU A 26 -6.32 0.33 13.23
CA LEU A 26 -6.02 1.70 13.64
C LEU A 26 -6.48 1.93 15.08
N ALA A 27 -5.74 2.75 15.83
CA ALA A 27 -5.99 3.00 17.27
C ALA A 27 -7.40 3.53 17.57
N HIS A 28 -7.98 4.31 16.67
CA HIS A 28 -9.30 4.93 16.86
C HIS A 28 -10.42 4.25 16.04
N GLY A 29 -10.21 2.97 15.67
CA GLY A 29 -11.15 2.20 14.87
C GLY A 29 -10.87 2.25 13.37
N GLY A 30 -11.41 1.26 12.65
CA GLY A 30 -11.05 1.01 11.26
C GLY A 30 -9.78 0.18 11.10
N ARG A 31 -9.41 -0.09 9.85
CA ARG A 31 -8.27 -0.92 9.48
C ARG A 31 -7.61 -0.35 8.23
N ILE A 32 -6.30 -0.55 8.12
CA ILE A 32 -5.52 -0.34 6.90
C ILE A 32 -5.48 -1.66 6.13
N ASP A 33 -5.80 -1.63 4.84
CA ASP A 33 -5.87 -2.85 4.02
C ASP A 33 -4.57 -3.68 4.10
N VAL A 34 -3.41 -3.04 3.91
CA VAL A 34 -2.09 -3.68 4.09
C VAL A 34 -1.11 -2.71 4.71
N VAL A 35 -0.28 -3.19 5.63
CA VAL A 35 0.91 -2.47 6.12
C VAL A 35 2.15 -3.28 5.90
N TRP A 36 3.30 -2.62 5.73
CA TRP A 36 4.61 -3.28 5.77
C TRP A 36 5.42 -2.74 6.95
N GLN A 37 6.06 -3.63 7.69
CA GLN A 37 6.92 -3.32 8.84
C GLN A 37 8.36 -3.78 8.56
N TYR A 38 9.35 -3.08 9.11
CA TYR A 38 10.76 -3.48 9.01
C TYR A 38 11.11 -4.65 9.94
N ALA A 39 10.31 -4.84 11.01
CA ALA A 39 10.46 -5.90 11.98
C ALA A 39 9.08 -6.46 12.35
N GLU A 40 9.02 -7.73 12.76
CA GLU A 40 7.78 -8.47 13.03
C GLU A 40 6.85 -7.80 14.06
N HIS A 41 7.44 -7.16 15.07
CA HIS A 41 6.74 -6.40 16.11
C HIS A 41 6.95 -4.88 15.99
N GLY A 42 7.48 -4.41 14.86
CA GLY A 42 7.69 -2.99 14.60
C GLY A 42 6.40 -2.23 14.29
N VAL A 43 6.51 -0.90 14.19
CA VAL A 43 5.43 -0.06 13.67
C VAL A 43 5.38 -0.13 12.12
N PRO A 44 4.21 0.12 11.50
CA PRO A 44 4.11 0.27 10.05
C PRO A 44 5.10 1.30 9.49
N ALA A 45 5.86 0.92 8.46
CA ALA A 45 6.68 1.82 7.65
C ALA A 45 5.96 2.26 6.37
N PHE A 46 5.11 1.39 5.82
CA PHE A 46 4.23 1.67 4.70
C PHE A 46 2.79 1.33 5.09
N ALA A 47 1.85 2.11 4.57
CA ALA A 47 0.42 1.86 4.68
C ALA A 47 -0.19 1.91 3.29
N PHE A 48 -0.99 0.91 2.94
CA PHE A 48 -1.62 0.77 1.64
C PHE A 48 -3.13 0.67 1.81
N GLU A 49 -3.87 1.45 1.01
CA GLU A 49 -5.32 1.30 0.83
C GLU A 49 -5.59 1.01 -0.65
N VAL A 50 -6.49 0.07 -0.92
CA VAL A 50 -6.99 -0.22 -2.27
C VAL A 50 -8.40 0.35 -2.39
N GLU A 51 -8.64 1.24 -3.35
CA GLU A 51 -9.97 1.81 -3.57
C GLU A 51 -10.34 1.79 -5.06
N LEU A 52 -11.36 1.00 -5.40
CA LEU A 52 -11.80 0.75 -6.79
C LEU A 52 -13.20 1.32 -7.08
N SER A 53 -13.92 1.74 -6.06
CA SER A 53 -15.38 1.99 -6.07
C SER A 53 -15.78 3.44 -5.81
N ASN A 54 -14.81 4.36 -5.68
CA ASN A 54 -14.96 5.81 -5.55
C ASN A 54 -15.02 6.39 -4.12
N ASN A 55 -14.76 5.60 -3.07
CA ASN A 55 -14.75 6.05 -1.66
C ASN A 55 -13.36 6.54 -1.19
N PHE A 56 -12.77 7.47 -1.95
CA PHE A 56 -11.39 7.92 -1.72
C PHE A 56 -11.23 8.75 -0.44
N GLU A 57 -12.25 9.50 -0.01
CA GLU A 57 -12.14 10.26 1.24
C GLU A 57 -11.85 9.33 2.42
N LYS A 58 -12.55 8.21 2.52
CA LYS A 58 -12.36 7.25 3.63
C LYS A 58 -10.98 6.59 3.58
N ALA A 59 -10.51 6.19 2.40
CA ALA A 59 -9.17 5.63 2.23
C ALA A 59 -8.08 6.64 2.62
N ILE A 60 -8.21 7.90 2.18
CA ILE A 60 -7.26 8.97 2.50
C ILE A 60 -7.24 9.28 4.00
N VAL A 61 -8.39 9.32 4.67
CA VAL A 61 -8.48 9.53 6.13
C VAL A 61 -7.73 8.43 6.88
N ARG A 62 -7.87 7.16 6.48
CA ARG A 62 -7.14 6.05 7.09
C ARG A 62 -5.64 6.17 6.87
N LEU A 63 -5.21 6.44 5.64
CA LEU A 63 -3.80 6.67 5.31
C LEU A 63 -3.21 7.84 6.11
N LYS A 64 -3.97 8.93 6.29
CA LYS A 64 -3.56 10.07 7.12
C LYS A 64 -3.42 9.68 8.59
N SER A 65 -4.35 8.89 9.13
CA SER A 65 -4.24 8.37 10.50
C SER A 65 -2.97 7.52 10.69
N ALA A 66 -2.68 6.60 9.76
CA ALA A 66 -1.45 5.82 9.79
C ALA A 66 -0.19 6.70 9.66
N PHE A 67 -0.21 7.71 8.79
CA PHE A 67 0.87 8.68 8.64
C PHE A 67 1.13 9.46 9.94
N LEU A 68 0.11 9.99 10.59
CA LEU A 68 0.27 10.78 11.80
C LEU A 68 0.74 9.94 12.99
N ASN A 69 0.27 8.68 13.10
CA ASN A 69 0.63 7.80 14.22
C ASN A 69 2.02 7.17 14.10
N TRP A 70 2.43 6.77 12.89
CA TRP A 70 3.65 5.98 12.69
C TRP A 70 4.61 6.56 11.66
N ASN A 71 4.33 7.75 11.13
CA ASN A 71 5.12 8.37 10.06
C ASN A 71 5.29 7.44 8.84
N THR A 72 4.22 6.71 8.50
CA THR A 72 4.22 5.77 7.37
C THR A 72 4.50 6.45 6.04
N ARG A 73 4.79 5.65 5.01
CA ARG A 73 4.79 6.05 3.60
C ARG A 73 3.44 5.65 2.99
N PRO A 74 2.46 6.56 2.84
CA PRO A 74 1.10 6.17 2.47
C PRO A 74 0.99 5.90 0.96
N ARG A 75 0.31 4.83 0.57
CA ARG A 75 0.12 4.43 -0.83
C ARG A 75 -1.36 4.15 -1.08
N LEU A 76 -1.95 4.90 -2.01
CA LEU A 76 -3.33 4.68 -2.43
C LEU A 76 -3.31 3.96 -3.78
N ILE A 77 -3.88 2.76 -3.84
CA ILE A 77 -4.02 1.99 -5.08
C ILE A 77 -5.39 2.28 -5.65
N ALA A 78 -5.44 2.81 -6.86
CA ALA A 78 -6.68 3.20 -7.53
C ALA A 78 -6.60 3.04 -9.05
N GLU A 79 -7.75 3.04 -9.72
CA GLU A 79 -7.79 3.11 -11.18
C GLU A 79 -7.41 4.51 -11.69
N VAL A 80 -6.73 4.57 -12.83
CA VAL A 80 -6.25 5.83 -13.45
C VAL A 80 -7.40 6.81 -13.71
N LYS A 81 -8.59 6.30 -14.05
CA LYS A 81 -9.79 7.12 -14.30
C LYS A 81 -10.20 8.00 -13.10
N PHE A 82 -9.74 7.67 -11.90
CA PHE A 82 -10.06 8.43 -10.68
C PHE A 82 -8.98 9.45 -10.30
N LYS A 83 -7.90 9.57 -11.06
CA LYS A 83 -6.74 10.41 -10.71
C LYS A 83 -7.13 11.84 -10.38
N GLU A 84 -7.91 12.51 -11.23
CA GLU A 84 -8.31 13.91 -11.01
C GLU A 84 -9.13 14.09 -9.73
N LYS A 85 -10.05 13.15 -9.43
CA LYS A 85 -10.83 13.19 -8.19
C LYS A 85 -9.93 13.05 -6.96
N ILE A 86 -9.01 12.09 -7.00
CA ILE A 86 -8.05 11.86 -5.90
C ILE A 86 -7.16 13.09 -5.69
N ASP A 87 -6.62 13.64 -6.77
CA ASP A 87 -5.77 14.85 -6.72
C ASP A 87 -6.52 16.04 -6.12
N ARG A 88 -7.81 16.19 -6.47
CA ARG A 88 -8.67 17.22 -5.87
C ARG A 88 -8.85 17.01 -4.37
N ILE A 89 -9.12 15.79 -3.90
CA ILE A 89 -9.25 15.51 -2.46
C ILE A 89 -7.94 15.82 -1.73
N LEU A 90 -6.81 15.33 -2.26
CA LEU A 90 -5.48 15.56 -1.70
C LEU A 90 -5.06 17.04 -1.72
N SER A 91 -5.65 17.87 -2.59
CA SER A 91 -5.36 19.31 -2.64
C SER A 91 -5.80 20.06 -1.38
N TYR A 92 -6.79 19.53 -0.66
CA TYR A 92 -7.28 20.08 0.61
C TYR A 92 -6.50 19.56 1.83
N GLU A 93 -5.60 18.59 1.65
CA GLU A 93 -4.81 18.04 2.73
C GLU A 93 -3.55 18.87 3.02
N GLU A 94 -3.07 18.77 4.25
CA GLU A 94 -1.85 19.46 4.69
C GLU A 94 -0.62 19.04 3.84
N THR A 95 0.24 20.02 3.54
CA THR A 95 1.40 19.86 2.65
C THR A 95 2.26 18.63 2.97
N LYS A 96 2.52 18.37 4.25
CA LYS A 96 3.38 17.26 4.70
C LYS A 96 2.76 15.90 4.31
N PHE A 97 1.47 15.71 4.58
CA PHE A 97 0.78 14.47 4.21
C PHE A 97 0.64 14.34 2.69
N ARG A 98 0.23 15.42 2.01
CA ARG A 98 0.08 15.46 0.54
C ARG A 98 1.37 15.09 -0.20
N GLN A 99 2.52 15.52 0.29
CA GLN A 99 3.83 15.17 -0.29
C GLN A 99 4.26 13.73 0.02
N SER A 100 3.75 13.13 1.10
CA SER A 100 4.10 11.77 1.53
C SER A 100 3.34 10.68 0.77
N VAL A 101 2.07 10.96 0.43
CA VAL A 101 1.17 10.01 -0.20
C VAL A 101 1.53 9.83 -1.68
N LYS A 102 1.51 8.58 -2.15
CA LYS A 102 1.61 8.28 -3.58
C LYS A 102 0.39 7.51 -4.05
N VAL A 103 -0.19 7.96 -5.15
CA VAL A 103 -1.26 7.26 -5.85
C VAL A 103 -0.64 6.33 -6.87
N LEU A 104 -0.96 5.03 -6.79
CA LEU A 104 -0.43 3.98 -7.65
C LEU A 104 -1.56 3.39 -8.50
N PRO A 105 -1.45 3.45 -9.83
CA PRO A 105 -2.39 2.75 -10.71
C PRO A 105 -2.40 1.24 -10.46
N VAL A 106 -3.60 0.64 -10.45
CA VAL A 106 -3.76 -0.83 -10.36
C VAL A 106 -2.89 -1.57 -11.38
N ALA A 107 -2.89 -1.12 -12.64
CA ALA A 107 -2.10 -1.75 -13.70
C ALA A 107 -0.58 -1.71 -13.43
N GLN A 108 -0.09 -0.63 -12.82
CA GLN A 108 1.33 -0.51 -12.46
C GLN A 108 1.70 -1.50 -11.33
N LEU A 109 0.83 -1.63 -10.32
CA LEU A 109 1.02 -2.59 -9.24
C LEU A 109 1.05 -4.04 -9.78
N GLU A 110 0.11 -4.38 -10.67
CA GLU A 110 0.02 -5.69 -11.31
C GLU A 110 1.30 -6.03 -12.10
N GLN A 111 1.80 -5.09 -12.89
CA GLN A 111 3.04 -5.27 -13.63
C GLN A 111 4.23 -5.46 -12.69
N PHE A 112 4.30 -4.65 -11.63
CA PHE A 112 5.37 -4.76 -10.63
C PHE A 112 5.33 -6.10 -9.89
N TYR A 113 4.14 -6.59 -9.52
CA TYR A 113 3.98 -7.89 -8.90
C TYR A 113 4.52 -9.02 -9.79
N LYS A 114 4.11 -9.05 -11.06
CA LYS A 114 4.59 -10.05 -12.03
C LYS A 114 6.11 -10.04 -12.15
N ALA A 115 6.70 -8.85 -12.25
CA ALA A 115 8.15 -8.70 -12.32
C ALA A 115 8.85 -9.22 -11.05
N LYS A 116 8.29 -8.95 -9.87
CA LYS A 116 8.82 -9.43 -8.59
C LYS A 116 8.77 -10.94 -8.44
N VAL A 117 7.66 -11.57 -8.83
CA VAL A 117 7.52 -13.03 -8.81
C VAL A 117 8.50 -13.66 -9.80
N ALA A 118 8.55 -13.18 -11.04
CA ALA A 118 9.46 -13.71 -12.05
C ALA A 118 10.93 -13.60 -11.62
N PHE A 119 11.31 -12.48 -10.99
CA PHE A 119 12.66 -12.30 -10.46
C PHE A 119 12.96 -13.28 -9.32
N LYS A 120 12.04 -13.48 -8.37
CA LYS A 120 12.22 -14.44 -7.27
C LYS A 120 12.34 -15.89 -7.77
N GLU A 121 11.58 -16.26 -8.80
CA GLU A 121 11.73 -17.57 -9.45
C GLU A 121 13.09 -17.73 -10.14
N GLN A 122 13.62 -16.65 -10.74
CA GLN A 122 14.99 -16.66 -11.29
C GLN A 122 16.03 -16.83 -10.19
N GLU A 123 15.91 -16.11 -9.06
CA GLU A 123 16.81 -16.26 -7.91
C GLU A 123 16.82 -17.71 -7.40
N LYS A 124 15.64 -18.33 -7.30
CA LYS A 124 15.50 -19.73 -6.91
C LYS A 124 16.17 -20.69 -7.90
N ASN A 125 15.92 -20.52 -9.20
CA ASN A 125 16.53 -21.37 -10.24
C ASN A 125 18.07 -21.25 -10.27
N LEU A 126 18.61 -20.10 -9.86
CA LEU A 126 20.04 -19.86 -9.74
C LEU A 126 20.62 -20.29 -8.38
N GLY A 127 19.79 -20.67 -7.41
CA GLY A 127 20.21 -21.07 -6.06
C GLY A 127 20.57 -19.90 -5.14
N PHE A 128 20.07 -18.69 -5.40
CA PHE A 128 20.29 -17.51 -4.53
C PHE A 128 19.21 -17.33 -3.46
N SER A 129 18.09 -18.07 -3.57
CA SER A 129 17.00 -18.08 -2.60
C SER A 129 16.33 -19.46 -2.57
N ASP A 130 15.68 -19.81 -1.46
CA ASP A 130 14.86 -21.02 -1.31
C ASP A 130 13.49 -20.93 -2.04
#